data_AF-A0A926B9S0-F1
#
_entry.id   AF-A0A926B9S0-F1
#
_cell.length_a   1.000
_cell.length_b   1.000
_cell.length_c   1.000
_cell.angle_alpha   90.00
_cell.angle_beta   90.00
_cell.angle_gamma   90.00
#
_symmetry.space_group_name_H-M   'P 1'
#
loop_
_entity.id
_entity.type
_entity.pdbx_description
1 polymer ?
#
loop_
_entity_poly.entity_id
_entity_poly.type
_entity_poly.pdbx_seq_one_letter_code
_entity_poly.pdbx_strand_id
1 'polypeptide(L)' 'GRYLNFDEGRDVDVPLGLGARHMAAAGFSRDSDAIAFVVSQTSGSVRAFRNGKVALELAPRVRRS' A
#
# COMPACT_ATOMS: atom_id res chain seq x y z
N GLY A 1 -2.20 -0.01 -17.97
CA GLY A 1 -2.03 -0.51 -16.58
C GLY A 1 -2.27 -2.01 -16.55
N ARG A 2 -1.84 -2.69 -15.49
CA ARG A 2 -2.11 -4.12 -15.27
C ARG A 2 -3.10 -4.28 -14.11
N TYR A 3 -4.03 -5.23 -14.25
CA TYR A 3 -4.94 -5.58 -13.17
C TYR A 3 -4.22 -6.50 -12.18
N LEU A 4 -4.31 -6.16 -10.90
CA LEU A 4 -3.76 -6.93 -9.80
C LEU A 4 -4.90 -7.21 -8.83
N ASN A 5 -5.14 -8.48 -8.55
CA ASN A 5 -6.16 -8.92 -7.60
C ASN A 5 -5.52 -9.91 -6.63
N PHE A 6 -5.84 -9.76 -5.35
CA PHE A 6 -5.31 -10.59 -4.28
C PHE A 6 -6.42 -10.92 -3.29
N ASP A 7 -6.41 -12.15 -2.77
CA ASP A 7 -7.36 -12.60 -1.76
C ASP A 7 -7.06 -11.91 -0.42
N GLU A 8 -8.08 -11.32 0.21
CA GLU A 8 -7.93 -10.58 1.47
C GLU A 8 -7.53 -11.48 2.67
N GLY A 9 -7.75 -12.80 2.56
CA GLY A 9 -7.51 -13.77 3.63
C GLY A 9 -6.10 -14.36 3.73
N ARG A 10 -5.13 -13.91 2.92
CA ARG A 10 -3.77 -14.50 2.86
C ARG A 10 -2.70 -13.62 3.50
N ASP A 11 -2.67 -13.48 4.82
CA ASP A 11 -1.60 -12.78 5.55
C ASP A 11 -1.25 -11.38 4.99
N VAL A 12 -2.27 -10.64 4.56
CA VAL A 12 -2.13 -9.26 4.10
C VAL A 12 -2.70 -8.34 5.16
N ASP A 13 -1.87 -7.44 5.70
CA ASP A 13 -2.27 -6.52 6.77
C ASP A 13 -2.42 -5.10 6.20
N VAL A 14 -3.64 -4.80 5.75
CA VAL A 14 -4.01 -3.49 5.22
C VAL A 14 -4.98 -2.81 6.19
N PRO A 15 -4.60 -1.66 6.77
CA PRO A 15 -5.48 -0.91 7.65
C PRO A 15 -6.85 -0.61 7.04
N LEU A 16 -7.88 -0.66 7.89
CA LEU A 16 -9.24 -0.30 7.49
C LEU A 16 -9.29 1.12 6.90
N GLY A 17 -10.14 1.30 5.89
CA GLY A 17 -10.27 2.57 5.16
C GLY A 17 -9.26 2.78 4.03
N LEU A 18 -8.34 1.83 3.80
CA LEU A 18 -7.44 1.84 2.65
C LEU A 18 -8.03 1.03 1.48
N GLY A 19 -8.09 1.64 0.29
CA GLY A 19 -8.73 1.01 -0.88
C GLY A 19 -7.83 0.06 -1.70
N ALA A 20 -8.35 -0.40 -2.84
CA ALA A 20 -7.78 -1.46 -3.68
C ALA A 20 -6.28 -1.31 -4.05
N ARG A 21 -5.76 -0.09 -4.22
CA ARG A 21 -4.32 0.11 -4.49
C ARG A 21 -3.42 -0.34 -3.33
N HIS A 22 -3.88 -0.17 -2.11
CA HIS A 22 -3.17 -0.63 -0.92
C HIS A 22 -3.23 -2.16 -0.82
N MET A 23 -4.39 -2.77 -1.07
CA MET A 23 -4.54 -4.23 -1.18
C MET A 23 -3.62 -4.82 -2.24
N ALA A 24 -3.55 -4.21 -3.43
CA ALA A 24 -2.69 -4.66 -4.50
C ALA A 24 -1.19 -4.58 -4.14
N ALA A 25 -0.76 -3.48 -3.51
CA ALA A 25 0.63 -3.31 -3.09
C ALA A 25 1.02 -4.31 -1.98
N ALA A 26 0.13 -4.49 -1.01
CA ALA A 26 0.35 -5.42 0.08
C ALA A 26 0.43 -6.87 -0.44
N GLY A 27 -0.56 -7.32 -1.22
CA GLY A 27 -0.55 -8.66 -1.84
C GLY A 27 0.66 -8.89 -2.74
N PHE A 28 1.03 -7.91 -3.57
CA PHE A 28 2.22 -8.02 -4.44
C PHE A 28 3.52 -8.16 -3.63
N SER A 29 3.67 -7.37 -2.57
CA SER A 29 4.84 -7.44 -1.69
C SER A 29 4.87 -8.71 -0.82
N ARG A 30 3.76 -9.45 -0.71
CA ARG A 30 3.70 -10.76 -0.05
C ARG A 30 4.16 -11.87 -0.99
N ASP A 31 3.73 -11.82 -2.25
CA ASP A 31 4.02 -12.83 -3.28
C ASP A 31 5.38 -12.63 -3.99
N SER A 32 6.15 -11.60 -3.60
CA SER A 32 7.45 -11.30 -4.19
C SER A 32 8.40 -10.71 -3.15
N ASP A 33 9.69 -10.65 -3.48
CA ASP A 33 10.71 -9.98 -2.65
C ASP A 33 10.70 -8.45 -2.77
N ALA A 34 9.73 -7.89 -3.49
CA ALA A 34 9.68 -6.46 -3.81
C ALA A 34 9.13 -5.61 -2.64
N ILE A 35 9.55 -4.35 -2.62
CA ILE A 35 8.91 -3.30 -1.81
C ILE A 35 7.95 -2.52 -2.70
N ALA A 36 6.68 -2.44 -2.31
CA ALA A 36 5.64 -1.76 -3.08
C ALA A 36 5.30 -0.40 -2.47
N PHE A 37 5.14 0.64 -3.30
CA PHE A 37 4.77 2.00 -2.86
C PHE A 37 3.38 2.39 -3.36
N VAL A 38 2.62 3.08 -2.50
CA VAL A 38 1.29 3.61 -2.83
C VAL A 38 1.17 5.06 -2.41
N VAL A 39 0.73 5.91 -3.34
CA VAL A 39 0.31 7.28 -3.04
C VAL A 39 -1.20 7.31 -2.90
N SER A 40 -1.68 7.66 -1.71
CA SER A 40 -3.10 7.79 -1.42
C SER A 40 -3.65 9.06 -2.06
N GLN A 41 -4.70 8.91 -2.87
CA GLN A 41 -5.38 10.06 -3.48
C GLN A 41 -6.22 10.85 -2.45
N THR A 42 -6.78 10.18 -1.45
CA THR A 42 -7.65 10.82 -0.45
C THR A 42 -6.85 11.56 0.61
N SER A 43 -5.76 10.95 1.11
CA SER A 43 -4.94 11.54 2.18
C SER A 43 -3.68 12.24 1.67
N GLY A 44 -3.24 11.99 0.43
CA GLY A 44 -1.95 12.47 -0.08
C GLY A 44 -0.72 11.78 0.54
N SER A 45 -0.93 10.83 1.46
CA SER A 45 0.17 10.11 2.12
C SER A 45 0.79 9.06 1.19
N VAL A 46 2.06 8.77 1.43
CA VAL A 46 2.79 7.70 0.73
C VAL A 46 3.01 6.54 1.71
N ARG A 47 2.68 5.32 1.31
CA ARG A 47 2.94 4.11 2.10
C ARG A 47 3.84 3.15 1.35
N ALA A 48 4.72 2.47 2.08
CA ALA A 48 5.53 1.37 1.58
C ALA A 48 5.06 0.05 2.22
N PHE A 49 4.95 -1.00 1.41
CA PHE A 49 4.59 -2.35 1.82
C PHE A 49 5.75 -3.32 1.57
N ARG A 50 5.98 -4.23 2.53
CA ARG A 50 6.94 -5.33 2.44
C ARG A 50 6.34 -6.55 3.12
N ASN A 51 6.45 -7.71 2.48
CA ASN A 51 5.95 -8.99 3.00
C ASN A 51 4.47 -8.92 3.43
N GLY A 52 3.63 -8.23 2.65
CA GLY A 52 2.19 -8.11 2.94
C GLY A 52 1.80 -7.05 3.97
N LYS A 53 2.76 -6.32 4.56
CA LYS A 53 2.52 -5.41 5.69
C LYS A 53 3.02 -4.00 5.40
N VAL A 54 2.41 -3.00 6.04
CA VAL A 54 2.91 -1.63 6.01
C VAL A 54 4.27 -1.56 6.70
N ALA A 55 5.30 -1.16 5.95
CA ALA A 55 6.65 -0.97 6.48
C ALA A 55 6.95 0.50 6.79
N LEU A 56 6.28 1.44 6.10
CA LEU A 56 6.46 2.88 6.28
C LEU A 56 5.19 3.63 5.86
N GLU A 57 4.90 4.72 6.59
CA GLU A 57 3.96 5.74 6.17
C GLU A 57 4.62 7.12 6.23
N LEU A 58 4.48 7.88 5.15
CA LEU A 58 4.90 9.27 5.03
C LEU A 58 3.66 10.14 4.89
N ALA A 59 3.44 11.03 5.87
CA ALA A 59 2.43 12.06 5.78
C ALA A 59 2.71 13.01 4.60
N PRO A 60 1.68 13.63 4.01
CA PRO A 60 1.87 14.60 2.94
C PRO A 60 2.77 15.72 3.45
N ARG A 61 3.76 16.10 2.65
CA ARG A 61 4.54 17.29 2.96
C ARG A 61 3.68 18.51 2.69
N VAL A 62 3.21 19.18 3.75
CA VAL A 62 2.62 20.51 3.63
C VAL A 62 3.70 21.41 3.03
N ARG A 63 3.50 21.88 1.79
CA ARG A 63 4.31 22.97 1.25
C ARG A 63 3.93 24.20 2.07
N ARG A 64 4.78 24.59 3.04
CA ARG A 64 4.76 25.97 3.53
C ARG A 64 5.24 26.82 2.34
N SER A 65 4.30 27.56 1.76
CA SER A 65 4.60 28.69 0.88
C SER A 65 5.30 29.79 1.66
#